data_AF-A0A067E7Z6-F1
#
_entry.id   AF-A0A067E7Z6-F1
#
_cell.length_a   1.000
_cell.length_b   1.000
_cell.length_c   1.000
_cell.angle_alpha   90.00
_cell.angle_beta   90.00
_cell.angle_gamma   90.00
#
_symmetry.space_group_name_H-M   'P 1'
#
loop_
_entity.id
_entity.type
_entity.pdbx_description
1 polymer ?
#
loop_
_entity_poly.entity_id
_entity_poly.type
_entity_poly.pdbx_seq_one_letter_code
_entity_poly.pdbx_strand_id
1 'polypeptide(L)' 'MLRFKPEQRVEFKEYMRSDGTRSYFFTIDSVRNLFVNAGFIEVELEYCCVKSVNRGKGKSMRRVWVHGKFRKPL' A
#
# COMPACT_ATOMS: atom_id res chain seq x y z
N MET A 1 8.95 -10.37 2.57
CA MET A 1 9.09 -10.24 4.04
C MET A 1 8.92 -8.78 4.40
N LEU A 2 8.02 -8.45 5.32
CA LEU A 2 7.86 -7.08 5.81
C LEU A 2 9.11 -6.67 6.60
N ARG A 3 9.49 -5.39 6.51
CA ARG A 3 10.68 -4.85 7.21
C ARG A 3 10.46 -4.64 8.73
N PHE A 4 9.29 -5.04 9.23
CA PHE A 4 8.87 -4.83 10.61
C PHE A 4 9.05 -6.12 11.39
N LYS A 5 9.61 -6.02 12.59
CA LYS A 5 9.66 -7.13 13.53
C LYS A 5 8.26 -7.44 14.08
N PRO A 6 7.99 -8.65 14.58
CA PRO A 6 6.69 -9.01 15.14
C PRO A 6 6.21 -8.05 16.24
N GLU A 7 7.11 -7.55 17.07
CA GLU A 7 6.80 -6.64 18.19
C GLU A 7 6.38 -5.25 17.71
N GLN A 8 6.69 -4.92 16.45
CA GLN A 8 6.27 -3.66 15.84
C GLN A 8 4.85 -3.74 15.27
N ARG A 9 4.20 -4.90 15.29
CA ARG A 9 2.81 -5.02 14.83
C ARG A 9 1.88 -4.51 15.94
N VAL A 10 1.07 -3.50 15.60
CA VAL A 10 0.07 -2.93 16.51
C VAL A 10 -1.28 -3.58 16.27
N GLU A 11 -1.64 -3.77 15.00
CA GLU A 11 -2.82 -4.52 14.61
C GLU A 11 -2.67 -5.15 13.22
N PHE A 12 -3.77 -5.63 12.63
CA PHE A 12 -3.85 -6.18 11.30
C PHE A 12 -3.52 -5.09 10.30
N LYS A 13 -2.41 -5.31 9.60
CA LYS A 13 -1.84 -4.38 8.61
C LYS A 13 -1.30 -3.06 9.21
N GLU A 14 -1.31 -2.88 10.52
CA GLU A 14 -0.83 -1.68 11.20
C GLU A 14 0.45 -1.95 12.01
N TYR A 15 1.48 -1.13 11.80
CA TYR A 15 2.81 -1.31 12.39
C TYR A 15 3.38 -0.01 12.95
N MET A 16 4.03 -0.10 14.10
CA MET A 16 4.74 0.99 14.76
C MET A 16 6.16 1.13 14.20
N ARG A 17 6.54 2.36 13.85
CA ARG A 17 7.92 2.68 13.43
C ARG A 17 8.74 3.14 14.64
N SER A 18 10.06 3.10 14.49
CA SER A 18 11.01 3.54 15.53
C SER A 18 10.91 5.03 15.86
N ASP A 19 10.36 5.84 14.95
CA ASP A 19 10.14 7.27 15.11
C ASP A 19 8.79 7.60 15.80
N GLY A 20 8.04 6.59 16.27
CA GLY A 20 6.74 6.77 16.92
C GLY A 20 5.58 6.99 15.95
N THR A 21 5.81 6.97 14.63
CA THR A 21 4.73 7.05 13.62
C THR A 21 4.23 5.67 13.18
N ARG A 22 3.00 5.60 12.65
CA ARG A 22 2.40 4.32 12.22
C ARG A 22 2.51 4.11 10.71
N SER A 23 2.58 2.85 10.30
CA SER A 23 2.46 2.42 8.90
C SER A 23 1.29 1.48 8.76
N TYR A 24 0.41 1.75 7.80
CA TYR A 24 -0.70 0.88 7.43
C TYR A 24 -0.50 0.33 6.02
N PHE A 25 -0.75 -0.97 5.82
CA PHE A 25 -0.62 -1.64 4.52
C PHE A 25 -1.98 -1.93 3.90
N PHE A 26 -2.32 -1.23 2.82
CA PHE A 26 -3.57 -1.45 2.10
C PHE A 26 -3.55 -2.74 1.28
N THR A 27 -4.71 -3.39 1.19
CA THR A 27 -5.00 -4.41 0.16
C THR A 27 -5.92 -3.82 -0.90
N ILE A 28 -6.02 -4.49 -2.05
CA ILE A 28 -7.02 -4.19 -3.09
C ILE A 28 -8.41 -4.00 -2.47
N ASP A 29 -8.89 -4.92 -1.63
CA ASP A 29 -10.23 -4.79 -1.04
C ASP A 29 -10.37 -3.57 -0.13
N SER A 30 -9.32 -3.21 0.61
CA SER A 30 -9.34 -2.01 1.46
C SER A 30 -9.46 -0.75 0.61
N VAL A 31 -8.76 -0.68 -0.53
CA VAL A 31 -8.82 0.45 -1.45
C VAL A 31 -10.17 0.48 -2.19
N ARG A 32 -10.65 -0.67 -2.68
CA ARG A 32 -11.97 -0.80 -3.31
C ARG A 32 -13.06 -0.25 -2.40
N ASN A 33 -13.13 -0.76 -1.17
CA ASN A 33 -14.15 -0.34 -0.20
C ASN A 33 -14.03 1.16 0.11
N LEU A 34 -12.80 1.68 0.26
CA LEU A 34 -12.59 3.10 0.54
C LEU A 34 -13.17 4.01 -0.56
N PHE A 35 -12.92 3.68 -1.83
CA PHE A 35 -13.34 4.51 -2.96
C PHE A 35 -14.80 4.29 -3.34
N VAL A 36 -15.27 3.03 -3.36
CA VAL A 36 -16.68 2.70 -3.68
C VAL A 36 -17.63 3.27 -2.63
N ASN A 37 -17.29 3.18 -1.33
CA ASN A 37 -18.12 3.78 -0.29
C ASN A 37 -18.11 5.32 -0.33
N ALA A 38 -17.09 5.92 -0.93
CA ALA A 38 -17.06 7.36 -1.23
C ALA A 38 -17.83 7.73 -2.52
N GLY A 39 -18.48 6.76 -3.17
CA GLY A 39 -19.32 6.96 -4.35
C GLY A 39 -18.59 6.85 -5.69
N PHE A 40 -17.29 6.54 -5.69
CA PHE A 40 -16.56 6.34 -6.94
C PHE A 40 -16.84 4.97 -7.55
N ILE A 41 -16.68 4.87 -8.87
CA ILE A 41 -16.82 3.61 -9.59
C ILE A 41 -15.44 3.09 -9.95
N GLU A 42 -15.13 1.87 -9.52
CA GLU A 42 -13.88 1.18 -9.87
C GLU A 42 -13.81 0.95 -11.38
N VAL A 43 -12.68 1.33 -11.98
CA VAL A 43 -12.37 1.07 -13.40
C VAL A 43 -11.28 0.00 -13.49
N GLU A 44 -10.25 0.11 -12.64
CA GLU A 44 -9.14 -0.84 -12.57
C GLU A 44 -8.60 -0.84 -11.13
N LEU A 45 -8.28 -1.99 -10.58
CA LEU A 45 -7.63 -2.09 -9.27
C LEU A 45 -6.78 -3.35 -9.19
N GLU A 46 -5.46 -3.20 -9.16
CA GLU A 46 -4.51 -4.31 -9.22
C GLU A 46 -3.28 -4.12 -8.33
N TYR A 47 -2.53 -5.20 -8.16
CA TYR A 47 -1.19 -5.14 -7.55
C TYR A 47 -0.14 -4.96 -8.63
N CYS A 48 0.64 -3.89 -8.55
CA CYS A 48 1.78 -3.68 -9.45
C CYS A 48 3.09 -4.03 -8.74
N CYS A 49 3.78 -5.05 -9.24
CA CYS A 49 5.09 -5.48 -8.76
C CYS A 49 6.20 -4.77 -9.56
N VAL A 50 6.96 -3.88 -8.91
CA VAL A 50 7.98 -3.05 -9.56
C VAL A 50 9.36 -3.25 -8.96
N LYS A 51 10.39 -3.21 -9.82
CA LYS A 51 11.79 -3.14 -9.39
C LYS A 51 12.25 -1.69 -9.35
N SER A 52 12.31 -1.13 -8.15
CA SER A 52 12.81 0.22 -7.91
C SER A 52 14.33 0.19 -7.72
N VAL A 53 15.07 1.01 -8.46
CA VAL A 53 16.54 1.09 -8.36
C VAL A 53 16.93 2.48 -7.87
N ASN A 54 17.53 2.54 -6.68
CA ASN A 54 18.21 3.73 -6.21
C ASN A 54 19.67 3.68 -6.66
N ARG A 55 19.98 4.38 -7.77
CA ARG A 55 21.32 4.40 -8.37
C ARG A 55 22.36 5.04 -7.44
N GLY A 56 22.01 6.16 -6.79
CA GLY A 56 22.93 6.88 -5.89
C GLY A 56 23.39 6.06 -4.67
N LYS A 57 22.58 5.09 -4.22
CA LYS A 57 22.95 4.17 -3.12
C LYS A 57 23.26 2.74 -3.61
N GLY A 58 23.25 2.49 -4.91
CA GLY A 58 23.44 1.15 -5.49
C GLY A 58 22.41 0.11 -5.04
N LYS A 59 21.21 0.53 -4.58
CA LYS A 59 20.21 -0.38 -4.00
C LYS A 59 19.10 -0.71 -5.00
N SER A 60 18.80 -2.00 -5.17
CA SER A 60 17.61 -2.46 -5.87
C SER A 60 16.57 -3.00 -4.88
N MET A 61 15.31 -2.60 -5.06
CA MET A 61 14.20 -2.93 -4.18
C MET A 61 13.05 -3.48 -5.01
N ARG A 62 12.54 -4.65 -4.64
CA ARG A 62 11.26 -5.16 -5.17
C ARG A 62 10.13 -4.57 -4.33
N ARG A 63 9.19 -3.89 -4.96
CA ARG A 63 8.06 -3.24 -4.32
C ARG A 63 6.76 -3.76 -4.91
N VAL A 64 5.75 -3.88 -4.08
CA VAL A 64 4.37 -4.16 -4.49
C VAL A 64 3.55 -2.93 -4.14
N TRP A 65 2.80 -2.43 -5.10
CA TRP A 65 1.91 -1.29 -4.94
C TRP A 65 0.49 -1.72 -5.22
N VAL A 66 -0.49 -1.09 -4.59
CA VAL A 66 -1.88 -1.12 -5.04
C VAL A 66 -2.06 0.03 -6.01
N HIS A 67 -2.46 -0.26 -7.25
CA HIS A 67 -2.73 0.72 -8.28
C HIS A 67 -4.21 0.69 -8.61
N GLY A 68 -4.87 1.83 -8.50
CA GLY A 68 -6.31 1.95 -8.70
C GLY A 68 -6.67 3.11 -9.60
N LYS A 69 -7.57 2.87 -10.56
CA LYS A 69 -8.22 3.88 -11.40
C LYS A 69 -9.71 3.88 -11.07
N PHE A 70 -10.22 5.07 -10.78
CA PHE A 70 -11.61 5.27 -10.37
C PHE A 70 -12.20 6.43 -11.17
N ARG A 71 -13.51 6.36 -11.43
CA ARG A 71 -14.26 7.46 -12.06
C ARG A 71 -15.29 8.02 -11.09
N LYS A 72 -15.51 9.34 -11.18
CA LYS A 72 -16.66 9.97 -10.53
C LYS A 72 -17.96 9.43 -11.16
N PRO A 73 -19.03 9.21 -10.39
CA PRO A 73 -20.34 8.91 -10.95
C PRO A 73 -20.82 10.09 -11.81
N LEU A 74 -21.59 9.78 -12.85
CA LEU A 74 -22.23 10.78 -13.72
C LEU A 74 -23.31 11.56 -12.95
#